data_AF-A0A7Y5CVZ3-F1
#
_entry.id   AF-A0A7Y5CVZ3-F1
#
_cell.length_a   1.000
_cell.length_b   1.000
_cell.length_c   1.000
_cell.angle_alpha   90.00
_cell.angle_beta   90.00
_cell.angle_gamma   90.00
#
_symmetry.space_group_name_H-M   'P 1'
#
loop_
_entity.id
_entity.type
_entity.pdbx_description
1 polymer ?
#
loop_
_entity_poly.entity_id
_entity_poly.type
_entity_poly.pdbx_seq_one_letter_code
_entity_poly.pdbx_strand_id
1 'polypeptide(L)'
;MLRVLSFFFLLFPAFLSAKNNFFIAEVDSSAKEFIRKLFYAGVEDEKKAQELYNLLTGKYKAEVKAQDPFIYGYLGASETLLAKHHANPFKKVDYLTDGLEKLAFAIGKKPRSLELRFVRYSIIHYLPFFFNYSTERDADVEMIYTLLLQKDYSELDRSVQKGIVEFVIETDRLSKDKNENLRRLLVNLAKI
;
A
#
# COMPACT_ATOMS: atom_id res chain seq x y z
N MET A 1 37.40 -57.79 39.68
CA MET A 1 37.96 -57.38 38.36
C MET A 1 37.14 -56.20 37.88
N LEU A 2 37.80 -55.05 37.81
CA LEU A 2 37.24 -53.71 37.58
C LEU A 2 36.79 -53.55 36.12
N ARG A 3 35.56 -53.08 35.85
CA ARG A 3 35.26 -52.27 34.66
C ARG A 3 34.13 -51.27 34.97
N VAL A 4 34.54 -50.02 34.88
CA VAL A 4 33.83 -48.75 35.05
C VAL A 4 33.02 -48.43 33.77
N LEU A 5 31.89 -47.74 33.90
CA LEU A 5 31.40 -46.58 33.11
C LEU A 5 29.87 -46.49 33.30
N SER A 6 29.36 -45.55 34.10
CA SER A 6 29.01 -44.15 33.76
C SER A 6 27.48 -44.01 33.69
N PHE A 7 26.82 -43.48 34.72
CA PHE A 7 26.57 -42.06 35.00
C PHE A 7 25.57 -41.36 34.07
N PHE A 8 24.59 -40.72 34.72
CA PHE A 8 23.67 -39.68 34.27
C PHE A 8 22.40 -40.08 33.49
N PHE A 9 21.36 -40.33 34.28
CA PHE A 9 19.97 -40.05 33.93
C PHE A 9 19.83 -38.51 33.78
N LEU A 10 20.11 -37.98 32.59
CA LEU A 10 19.75 -36.61 32.27
C LEU A 10 18.25 -36.59 31.97
N LEU A 11 17.50 -36.11 32.96
CA LEU A 11 16.20 -35.48 32.74
C LEU A 11 16.39 -34.43 31.65
N PHE A 12 15.98 -34.76 30.43
CA PHE A 12 15.85 -33.78 29.37
C PHE A 12 14.74 -32.82 29.83
N PRO A 13 15.02 -31.55 30.20
CA PRO A 13 13.94 -30.61 30.21
C PRO A 13 13.49 -30.53 28.75
N ALA A 14 12.21 -30.82 28.52
CA ALA A 14 11.58 -30.45 27.28
C ALA A 14 11.81 -28.94 27.12
N PHE A 15 12.79 -28.58 26.31
CA PHE A 15 12.89 -27.26 25.76
C PHE A 15 11.65 -27.13 24.88
N LEU A 16 10.54 -26.72 25.49
CA LEU A 16 9.57 -25.91 24.78
C LEU A 16 10.37 -24.68 24.34
N SER A 17 10.97 -24.79 23.15
CA SER A 17 11.13 -23.63 22.30
C SER A 17 9.71 -23.13 22.10
N ALA A 18 9.30 -22.21 22.98
CA ALA A 18 8.30 -21.25 22.65
C ALA A 18 8.83 -20.64 21.35
N LYS A 19 8.33 -21.14 20.21
CA LYS A 19 8.29 -20.35 19.00
C LYS A 19 7.62 -19.09 19.47
N ASN A 20 8.42 -18.05 19.70
CA ASN A 20 7.92 -16.70 19.68
C ASN A 20 7.31 -16.59 18.29
N ASN A 21 6.02 -16.93 18.20
CA ASN A 21 5.11 -16.26 17.31
C ASN A 21 5.16 -14.81 17.79
N PHE A 22 6.24 -14.14 17.38
CA PHE A 22 6.35 -12.71 17.38
C PHE A 22 5.31 -12.31 16.35
N PHE A 23 4.07 -12.20 16.83
CA PHE A 23 3.00 -11.56 16.11
C PHE A 23 3.58 -10.22 15.69
N ILE A 24 3.84 -10.08 14.39
CA ILE A 24 4.06 -8.78 13.78
C ILE A 24 2.78 -8.01 14.09
N ALA A 25 2.79 -7.16 15.11
CA ALA A 25 1.62 -6.39 15.49
C ALA A 25 1.13 -5.67 14.24
N GLU A 26 -0.09 -5.94 13.79
CA GLU A 26 -0.66 -5.32 12.59
C GLU A 26 -0.57 -3.79 12.72
N VAL A 27 -0.36 -3.06 11.62
CA VAL A 27 -0.44 -1.60 11.68
C VAL A 27 -1.87 -1.25 12.04
N ASP A 28 -2.08 -0.67 13.22
CA ASP A 28 -3.42 -0.36 13.70
C ASP A 28 -4.10 0.69 12.79
N SER A 29 -5.42 0.75 12.87
CA SER A 29 -6.23 1.62 12.00
C SER A 29 -5.89 3.10 12.15
N SER A 30 -5.47 3.56 13.33
CA SER A 30 -5.10 4.96 13.55
C SER A 30 -3.79 5.31 12.85
N ALA A 31 -2.83 4.38 12.86
CA ALA A 31 -1.57 4.55 12.14
C ALA A 31 -1.77 4.52 10.62
N LYS A 32 -2.63 3.62 10.09
CA LYS A 32 -3.00 3.60 8.67
C LYS A 32 -3.64 4.93 8.24
N GLU A 33 -4.55 5.46 9.06
CA GLU A 33 -5.21 6.73 8.79
C GLU A 33 -4.25 7.92 8.80
N PHE A 34 -3.30 7.96 9.74
CA PHE A 34 -2.27 8.97 9.76
C PHE A 34 -1.38 8.93 8.50
N ILE A 35 -1.00 7.74 8.04
CA ILE A 35 -0.23 7.52 6.81
C ILE A 35 -1.00 8.04 5.58
N ARG A 36 -2.30 7.75 5.47
CA ARG A 36 -3.16 8.24 4.39
C ARG A 36 -3.22 9.76 4.35
N LYS A 37 -3.40 10.41 5.50
CA LYS A 37 -3.46 11.88 5.60
C LYS A 37 -2.15 12.52 5.18
N LEU A 38 -1.01 11.96 5.61
CA LEU A 38 0.30 12.44 5.16
C LEU A 38 0.51 12.25 3.66
N PHE A 39 0.08 11.12 3.09
CA PHE A 39 0.15 10.91 1.65
C PHE A 39 -0.67 11.96 0.89
N TYR A 40 -1.94 12.17 1.30
CA TYR A 40 -2.82 13.12 0.65
C TYR A 40 -2.29 14.56 0.73
N ALA A 41 -1.78 14.97 1.90
CA ALA A 41 -1.14 16.28 2.05
C ALA A 41 0.15 16.38 1.24
N GLY A 42 0.93 15.30 1.17
CA GLY A 42 2.18 15.23 0.42
C GLY A 42 2.02 15.36 -1.09
N VAL A 43 0.82 15.19 -1.62
CA VAL A 43 0.52 15.46 -3.05
C VAL A 43 0.88 16.91 -3.39
N GLU A 44 0.58 17.88 -2.52
CA GLU A 44 0.82 19.30 -2.77
C GLU A 44 1.89 19.94 -1.87
N ASP A 45 2.34 19.24 -0.82
CA ASP A 45 3.34 19.74 0.13
C ASP A 45 4.56 18.81 0.23
N GLU A 46 5.71 19.28 -0.26
CA GLU A 46 6.99 18.57 -0.20
C GLU A 46 7.38 18.17 1.23
N LYS A 47 7.13 19.02 2.23
CA LYS A 47 7.47 18.72 3.62
C LYS A 47 6.65 17.54 4.14
N LYS A 48 5.39 17.44 3.73
CA LYS A 48 4.51 16.31 4.08
C LYS A 48 4.91 15.03 3.37
N ALA A 49 5.35 15.12 2.11
CA ALA A 49 5.95 13.98 1.41
C ALA A 49 7.20 13.46 2.14
N GLN A 50 8.09 14.37 2.57
CA GLN A 50 9.29 14.00 3.32
C GLN A 50 8.98 13.45 4.71
N GLU A 51 7.99 14.02 5.40
CA GLU A 51 7.50 13.53 6.69
C GLU A 51 6.99 12.08 6.56
N LEU A 52 6.19 11.79 5.54
CA LEU A 52 5.71 10.44 5.26
C LEU A 52 6.87 9.47 4.99
N TYR A 53 7.79 9.84 4.09
CA TYR A 53 8.93 9.00 3.77
C TYR A 53 9.76 8.70 5.02
N ASN A 54 10.10 9.73 5.80
CA ASN A 54 10.89 9.59 7.03
C ASN A 54 10.18 8.72 8.08
N LEU A 55 8.87 8.89 8.25
CA LEU A 55 8.06 8.04 9.14
C LEU A 55 8.19 6.56 8.73
N LEU A 56 8.04 6.27 7.44
CA LEU A 56 8.08 4.91 6.90
C LEU A 56 9.50 4.33 6.93
N THR A 57 10.53 5.11 6.65
CA THR A 57 11.93 4.68 6.68
C THR A 57 12.57 4.71 8.06
N GLY A 58 11.96 5.35 9.05
CA GLY A 58 12.42 5.35 10.43
C GLY A 58 11.71 4.28 11.23
N LYS A 59 10.43 4.56 11.55
CA LYS A 59 9.60 3.74 12.44
C LYS A 59 9.36 2.33 11.89
N TYR A 60 9.23 2.19 10.57
CA TYR A 60 8.82 0.93 9.95
C TYR A 60 9.93 0.23 9.14
N LYS A 61 11.15 0.78 9.09
CA LYS A 61 12.30 0.19 8.37
C LYS A 61 13.37 -0.38 9.30
N ALA A 62 13.43 0.05 10.57
CA ALA A 62 14.52 -0.34 11.48
C ALA A 62 14.30 -1.68 12.21
N GLU A 63 13.06 -2.12 12.45
CA GLU A 63 12.83 -3.29 13.33
C GLU A 63 11.86 -4.35 12.78
N VAL A 64 10.86 -4.02 11.96
CA VAL A 64 9.85 -4.99 11.54
C VAL A 64 9.21 -4.54 10.21
N LYS A 65 8.87 -5.51 9.34
CA LYS A 65 7.87 -5.40 8.25
C LYS A 65 8.32 -5.05 6.82
N ALA A 66 9.39 -5.65 6.33
CA ALA A 66 9.57 -5.84 4.87
C ALA A 66 8.48 -6.73 4.20
N GLN A 67 7.37 -7.04 4.89
CA GLN A 67 6.30 -7.93 4.41
C GLN A 67 4.89 -7.35 4.50
N ASP A 68 4.67 -6.22 5.19
CA ASP A 68 3.33 -5.63 5.25
C ASP A 68 3.07 -4.86 3.94
N PRO A 69 2.11 -5.30 3.10
CA PRO A 69 1.90 -4.69 1.79
C PRO A 69 1.40 -3.25 1.88
N PHE A 70 0.70 -2.88 2.96
CA PHE A 70 0.25 -1.51 3.16
C PHE A 70 1.45 -0.59 3.40
N ILE A 71 2.32 -0.94 4.36
CA ILE A 71 3.51 -0.12 4.66
C ILE A 71 4.44 -0.03 3.46
N TYR A 72 4.70 -1.15 2.79
CA TYR A 72 5.61 -1.18 1.65
C TYR A 72 5.04 -0.41 0.44
N GLY A 73 3.74 -0.53 0.21
CA GLY A 73 3.04 0.24 -0.82
C GLY A 73 3.08 1.74 -0.53
N TYR A 74 2.82 2.17 0.70
CA TYR A 74 2.90 3.58 1.08
C TYR A 74 4.33 4.11 1.13
N LEU A 75 5.34 3.27 1.37
CA LEU A 75 6.74 3.65 1.20
C LEU A 75 7.00 3.98 -0.27
N GLY A 76 6.57 3.11 -1.19
CA GLY A 76 6.63 3.38 -2.62
C GLY A 76 5.89 4.65 -3.02
N ALA A 77 4.66 4.83 -2.51
CA ALA A 77 3.86 6.03 -2.75
C ALA A 77 4.59 7.29 -2.27
N SER A 78 5.24 7.25 -1.10
CA SER A 78 6.03 8.38 -0.59
C SER A 78 7.23 8.71 -1.48
N GLU A 79 7.90 7.72 -2.06
CA GLU A 79 8.99 7.95 -3.03
C GLU A 79 8.47 8.61 -4.31
N THR A 80 7.28 8.23 -4.80
CA THR A 80 6.67 8.91 -5.96
C THR A 80 6.30 10.38 -5.65
N LEU A 81 5.98 10.70 -4.40
CA LEU A 81 5.78 12.08 -3.96
C LEU A 81 7.11 12.84 -3.90
N LEU A 82 8.19 12.22 -3.41
CA LEU A 82 9.52 12.80 -3.49
C LEU A 82 9.89 13.09 -4.95
N ALA A 83 9.59 12.18 -5.88
CA ALA A 83 9.79 12.39 -7.30
C ALA A 83 9.01 13.60 -7.84
N LYS A 84 7.75 13.79 -7.42
CA LYS A 84 6.93 14.96 -7.82
C LYS A 84 7.63 16.28 -7.48
N HIS A 85 8.14 16.39 -6.25
CA HIS A 85 8.70 17.63 -5.70
C HIS A 85 10.19 17.86 -5.99
N HIS A 86 10.96 16.83 -6.33
CA HIS A 86 12.41 16.95 -6.48
C HIS A 86 12.82 17.93 -7.61
N ALA A 87 13.89 18.71 -7.46
CA ALA A 87 14.31 19.64 -8.53
C ALA A 87 15.07 18.96 -9.68
N ASN A 88 15.91 17.95 -9.38
CA ASN A 88 16.74 17.24 -10.35
C ASN A 88 15.95 16.16 -11.12
N PRO A 89 15.86 16.22 -12.47
CA PRO A 89 15.13 15.26 -13.29
C PRO A 89 15.59 13.80 -13.18
N PHE A 90 16.90 13.55 -13.07
CA PHE A 90 17.42 12.18 -12.92
C PHE A 90 16.93 11.55 -11.62
N LYS A 91 16.99 12.33 -10.54
CA LYS A 91 16.46 11.90 -9.23
C LYS A 91 14.95 11.74 -9.23
N LYS A 92 14.20 12.54 -10.00
CA LYS A 92 12.76 12.29 -10.20
C LYS A 92 12.51 10.90 -10.75
N VAL A 93 13.26 10.52 -11.79
CA VAL A 93 13.10 9.22 -12.45
C VAL A 93 13.50 8.08 -11.51
N ASP A 94 14.61 8.22 -10.78
CA ASP A 94 15.04 7.23 -9.77
C ASP A 94 13.93 6.99 -8.74
N TYR A 95 13.47 8.06 -8.05
CA TYR A 95 12.43 7.96 -7.03
C TYR A 95 11.09 7.44 -7.57
N LEU A 96 10.71 7.84 -8.78
CA LEU A 96 9.48 7.37 -9.41
C LEU A 96 9.55 5.87 -9.69
N THR A 97 10.66 5.40 -10.26
CA THR A 97 10.86 3.99 -10.61
C THR A 97 10.86 3.13 -9.35
N ASP A 98 11.68 3.51 -8.37
CA ASP A 98 11.76 2.84 -7.06
C ASP A 98 10.41 2.77 -6.36
N GLY A 99 9.63 3.86 -6.43
CA GLY A 99 8.31 3.94 -5.81
C GLY A 99 7.27 3.03 -6.49
N LEU A 100 7.26 3.01 -7.81
CA LEU A 100 6.34 2.19 -8.60
C LEU A 100 6.66 0.69 -8.49
N GLU A 101 7.93 0.30 -8.40
CA GLU A 101 8.34 -1.08 -8.13
C GLU A 101 7.83 -1.58 -6.77
N LYS A 102 7.91 -0.75 -5.73
CA LYS A 102 7.40 -1.08 -4.39
C LYS A 102 5.88 -1.23 -4.38
N LEU A 103 5.17 -0.33 -5.06
CA LEU A 103 3.71 -0.43 -5.25
C LEU A 103 3.34 -1.70 -6.01
N ALA A 104 4.06 -2.03 -7.09
CA ALA A 104 3.83 -3.26 -7.85
C ALA A 104 4.05 -4.52 -6.99
N PHE A 105 5.11 -4.55 -6.19
CA PHE A 105 5.36 -5.63 -5.24
C PHE A 105 4.24 -5.76 -4.19
N ALA A 106 3.82 -4.64 -3.60
CA ALA A 106 2.74 -4.61 -2.60
C ALA A 106 1.41 -5.13 -3.19
N ILE A 107 1.05 -4.70 -4.41
CA ILE A 107 -0.12 -5.20 -5.14
C ILE A 107 0.06 -6.69 -5.48
N GLY A 108 1.25 -7.16 -5.82
CA GLY A 108 1.53 -8.58 -6.02
C GLY A 108 1.24 -9.44 -4.77
N LYS A 109 1.45 -8.89 -3.57
CA LYS A 109 1.10 -9.54 -2.30
C LYS A 109 -0.38 -9.43 -1.95
N LYS A 110 -1.03 -8.32 -2.30
CA LYS A 110 -2.46 -8.06 -2.04
C LYS A 110 -3.16 -7.62 -3.33
N PRO A 111 -3.37 -8.54 -4.29
CA PRO A 111 -3.86 -8.20 -5.63
C PRO A 111 -5.30 -7.69 -5.65
N ARG A 112 -6.04 -7.83 -4.55
CA ARG A 112 -7.41 -7.31 -4.40
C ARG A 112 -7.49 -6.09 -3.47
N SER A 113 -6.36 -5.50 -3.07
CA SER A 113 -6.39 -4.26 -2.29
C SER A 113 -6.86 -3.11 -3.16
N LEU A 114 -8.09 -2.63 -2.93
CA LEU A 114 -8.64 -1.45 -3.59
C LEU A 114 -7.71 -0.24 -3.37
N GLU A 115 -7.25 -0.07 -2.14
CA GLU A 115 -6.41 1.06 -1.73
C GLU A 115 -5.07 1.11 -2.48
N LEU A 116 -4.31 0.01 -2.46
CA LEU A 116 -2.99 -0.01 -3.10
C LEU A 116 -3.09 0.19 -4.62
N ARG A 117 -4.12 -0.40 -5.24
CA ARG A 117 -4.39 -0.19 -6.66
C ARG A 117 -4.79 1.24 -6.97
N PHE A 118 -5.65 1.83 -6.13
CA PHE A 118 -6.02 3.23 -6.29
C PHE A 118 -4.81 4.15 -6.17
N VAL A 119 -3.95 3.95 -5.16
CA VAL A 119 -2.72 4.73 -4.99
C VAL A 119 -1.82 4.63 -6.23
N ARG A 120 -1.57 3.41 -6.74
CA ARG A 120 -0.77 3.26 -7.97
C ARG A 120 -1.46 3.91 -9.17
N TYR A 121 -2.76 3.67 -9.36
CA TYR A 121 -3.56 4.25 -10.44
C TYR A 121 -3.52 5.78 -10.44
N SER A 122 -3.71 6.42 -9.27
CA SER A 122 -3.72 7.87 -9.15
C SER A 122 -2.36 8.50 -9.48
N ILE A 123 -1.27 7.75 -9.37
CA ILE A 123 0.08 8.19 -9.78
C ILE A 123 0.24 7.97 -11.29
N ILE A 124 0.08 6.73 -11.77
CA ILE A 124 0.38 6.37 -13.17
C ILE A 124 -0.58 6.98 -14.18
N HIS A 125 -1.80 7.36 -13.76
CA HIS A 125 -2.76 8.06 -14.62
C HIS A 125 -2.21 9.39 -15.16
N TYR A 126 -1.41 10.11 -14.36
CA TYR A 126 -0.83 11.41 -14.73
C TYR A 126 0.56 11.31 -15.35
N LEU A 127 1.14 10.10 -15.46
CA LEU A 127 2.46 9.94 -16.08
C LEU A 127 2.38 10.13 -17.61
N PRO A 128 3.39 10.80 -18.21
CA PRO A 128 3.55 10.86 -19.65
C PRO A 128 3.63 9.48 -20.31
N PHE A 129 3.17 9.38 -21.56
CA PHE A 129 3.08 8.11 -22.30
C PHE A 129 4.41 7.35 -22.44
N PHE A 130 5.54 8.07 -22.47
CA PHE A 130 6.86 7.46 -22.65
C PHE A 130 7.35 6.65 -21.43
N PHE A 131 6.67 6.72 -20.28
CA PHE A 131 6.91 5.81 -19.15
C PHE A 131 6.24 4.43 -19.32
N ASN A 132 5.42 4.23 -20.35
CA ASN A 132 4.86 2.94 -20.76
C ASN A 132 4.03 2.17 -19.71
N TYR A 133 3.33 2.87 -18.81
CA TYR A 133 2.44 2.28 -17.79
C TYR A 133 0.98 2.09 -18.24
N SER A 134 0.71 2.04 -19.56
CA SER A 134 -0.66 1.91 -20.07
C SER A 134 -1.32 0.61 -19.61
N THR A 135 -0.58 -0.50 -19.62
CA THR A 135 -1.08 -1.82 -19.22
C THR A 135 -1.47 -1.84 -17.74
N GLU A 136 -0.62 -1.33 -16.85
CA GLU A 136 -0.86 -1.28 -15.41
C GLU A 136 -2.02 -0.34 -15.09
N ARG A 137 -2.09 0.80 -15.78
CA ARG A 137 -3.18 1.77 -15.61
C ARG A 137 -4.53 1.15 -15.95
N ASP A 138 -4.61 0.49 -17.10
CA ASP A 138 -5.84 -0.10 -17.58
C ASP A 138 -6.23 -1.32 -16.73
N ALA A 139 -5.24 -2.11 -16.26
CA ALA A 139 -5.47 -3.21 -15.33
C ALA A 139 -5.95 -2.73 -13.95
N ASP A 140 -5.40 -1.63 -13.43
CA ASP A 140 -5.79 -1.10 -12.13
C ASP A 140 -7.18 -0.49 -12.16
N VAL A 141 -7.52 0.34 -13.15
CA VAL A 141 -8.85 0.97 -13.21
C VAL A 141 -9.96 -0.07 -13.35
N GLU A 142 -9.72 -1.15 -14.10
CA GLU A 142 -10.66 -2.27 -14.25
C GLU A 142 -10.83 -3.08 -12.96
N MET A 143 -9.75 -3.34 -12.25
CA MET A 143 -9.83 -4.02 -10.95
C MET A 143 -10.47 -3.13 -9.89
N ILE A 144 -10.15 -1.83 -9.86
CA ILE A 144 -10.78 -0.85 -8.97
C ILE A 144 -12.29 -0.84 -9.20
N TYR A 145 -12.75 -0.72 -10.46
CA TYR A 145 -14.17 -0.82 -10.80
C TYR A 145 -14.82 -2.11 -10.26
N THR A 146 -14.16 -3.25 -10.47
CA THR A 146 -14.66 -4.55 -10.03
C THR A 146 -14.81 -4.61 -8.51
N LEU A 147 -13.79 -4.19 -7.76
CA LEU A 147 -13.80 -4.17 -6.29
C LEU A 147 -14.84 -3.19 -5.75
N LEU A 148 -15.01 -2.04 -6.40
CA LEU A 148 -16.03 -1.04 -6.05
C LEU A 148 -17.46 -1.60 -6.17
N LEU A 149 -17.76 -2.36 -7.22
CA LEU A 149 -19.09 -2.98 -7.34
C LEU A 149 -19.30 -4.16 -6.39
N GLN A 150 -18.23 -4.89 -6.08
CA GLN A 150 -18.26 -6.00 -5.12
C GLN A 150 -18.35 -5.54 -3.66
N LYS A 151 -18.20 -4.24 -3.39
CA LYS A 151 -18.11 -3.68 -2.03
C LYS A 151 -16.93 -4.22 -1.22
N ASP A 152 -15.86 -4.66 -1.89
CA ASP A 152 -14.66 -5.27 -1.30
C ASP A 152 -13.67 -4.19 -0.83
N TYR A 153 -14.08 -3.38 0.15
CA TYR A 153 -13.33 -2.22 0.65
C TYR A 153 -13.78 -1.71 2.03
N SER A 154 -14.37 -2.57 2.87
CA SER A 154 -14.86 -2.19 4.20
C SER A 154 -13.75 -1.66 5.14
N GLU A 155 -12.48 -1.89 4.80
CA GLU A 155 -11.32 -1.35 5.53
C GLU A 155 -11.04 0.14 5.27
N LEU A 156 -11.69 0.72 4.25
CA LEU A 156 -11.60 2.13 3.92
C LEU A 156 -12.78 2.87 4.53
N ASP A 157 -12.53 4.05 5.08
CA ASP A 157 -13.62 4.89 5.52
C ASP A 157 -14.48 5.37 4.33
N ARG A 158 -15.68 5.84 4.63
CA ARG A 158 -16.64 6.25 3.61
C ARG A 158 -16.16 7.44 2.77
N SER A 159 -15.41 8.37 3.37
CA SER A 159 -14.85 9.52 2.65
C SER A 159 -13.83 9.08 1.59
N VAL A 160 -12.94 8.15 1.95
CA VAL A 160 -11.95 7.56 1.04
C VAL A 160 -12.66 6.78 -0.07
N GLN A 161 -13.67 5.96 0.27
CA GLN A 161 -14.47 5.25 -0.73
C GLN A 161 -15.10 6.22 -1.74
N LYS A 162 -15.70 7.31 -1.25
CA LYS A 162 -16.31 8.34 -2.08
C LYS A 162 -15.27 8.99 -3.01
N GLY A 163 -14.14 9.43 -2.46
CA GLY A 163 -13.06 10.05 -3.24
C GLY A 163 -12.49 9.15 -4.32
N ILE A 164 -12.37 7.84 -4.05
CA ILE A 164 -11.95 6.85 -5.07
C ILE A 164 -12.96 6.79 -6.21
N VAL A 165 -14.26 6.69 -5.89
CA VAL A 165 -15.32 6.61 -6.91
C VAL A 165 -15.35 7.88 -7.77
N GLU A 166 -15.27 9.05 -7.13
CA GLU A 166 -15.23 10.35 -7.82
C GLU A 166 -14.03 10.43 -8.76
N PHE A 167 -12.82 10.14 -8.26
CA PHE A 167 -11.59 10.18 -9.06
C PHE A 167 -11.68 9.24 -10.27
N VAL A 168 -12.15 8.00 -10.10
CA VAL A 168 -12.25 7.04 -11.21
C VAL A 168 -13.22 7.53 -12.28
N ILE A 169 -14.37 8.10 -11.89
CA ILE A 169 -15.31 8.70 -12.84
C ILE A 169 -14.69 9.89 -13.57
N GLU A 170 -13.99 10.78 -12.85
CA GLU A 170 -13.36 11.98 -13.40
C GLU A 170 -12.26 11.67 -14.41
N THR A 171 -11.54 10.56 -14.23
CA THR A 171 -10.47 10.17 -15.16
C THR A 171 -10.98 9.77 -16.56
N ASP A 172 -12.28 9.51 -16.70
CA ASP A 172 -12.97 9.10 -17.93
C ASP A 172 -12.28 7.95 -18.70
N ARG A 173 -11.63 7.05 -17.95
CA ARG A 173 -10.93 5.87 -18.52
C ARG A 173 -11.82 4.65 -18.70
N LEU A 174 -12.97 4.61 -18.04
CA LEU A 174 -13.95 3.53 -18.14
C LEU A 174 -15.01 3.86 -19.21
N SER A 175 -15.67 2.83 -19.74
CA SER A 175 -16.83 3.01 -20.61
C SER A 175 -17.97 3.78 -19.92
N LYS A 176 -18.82 4.45 -20.70
CA LYS A 176 -19.98 5.19 -20.18
C LYS A 176 -20.87 4.37 -19.23
N ASP A 177 -21.15 3.11 -19.57
CA ASP A 177 -21.99 2.23 -18.74
C ASP A 177 -21.36 1.93 -17.38
N LYS A 178 -20.04 1.69 -17.35
CA LYS A 178 -19.29 1.50 -16.10
C LYS A 178 -19.29 2.77 -15.25
N ASN A 179 -19.06 3.93 -15.85
CA ASN A 179 -19.14 5.22 -15.15
C ASN A 179 -20.54 5.46 -14.56
N GLU A 180 -21.59 5.11 -15.28
CA GLU A 180 -22.97 5.21 -14.78
C GLU A 180 -23.23 4.27 -13.59
N ASN A 181 -22.70 3.03 -13.62
CA ASN A 181 -22.77 2.13 -12.46
C ASN A 181 -22.07 2.74 -11.22
N LEU A 182 -20.91 3.36 -11.41
CA LEU A 182 -20.19 4.04 -10.33
C LEU A 182 -20.94 5.27 -9.81
N ARG A 183 -21.62 6.04 -10.67
CA ARG A 183 -22.47 7.16 -10.24
C ARG A 183 -23.61 6.71 -9.32
N ARG A 184 -24.25 5.57 -9.64
CA ARG A 184 -25.29 4.98 -8.77
C ARG A 184 -24.71 4.54 -7.42
N LEU A 185 -23.52 3.95 -7.43
CA LEU A 185 -22.80 3.62 -6.18
C LEU A 185 -22.51 4.86 -5.35
N LEU A 186 -22.03 5.94 -5.99
CA LEU A 186 -21.71 7.22 -5.34
C LEU A 186 -22.92 7.82 -4.61
N VAL A 187 -24.09 7.79 -5.26
CA VAL A 187 -25.36 8.25 -4.64
C VAL A 187 -25.69 7.46 -3.38
N ASN A 188 -25.42 6.15 -3.35
CA ASN A 188 -25.66 5.33 -2.16
C ASN A 188 -24.66 5.63 -1.05
N LEU A 189 -23.41 5.93 -1.38
CA LEU A 189 -22.39 6.33 -0.41
C LEU A 189 -22.74 7.68 0.25
N ALA A 190 -23.38 8.60 -0.47
CA ALA A 190 -23.75 9.94 0.00
C ALA A 190 -24.99 10.00 0.93
N LYS A 191 -25.77 8.92 1.06
CA LYS A 191 -27.09 8.93 1.72
C LYS A 191 -27.10 8.74 3.25
N ILE A 192 -25.97 8.78 3.95
CA ILE A 192 -25.90 8.54 5.41
C ILE A 192 -24.89 9.46 6.06
#